data_AF-A0A059F2B2-F1
#
_entry.id   AF-A0A059F2B2-F1
#
_cell.length_a   1.000
_cell.length_b   1.000
_cell.length_c   1.000
_cell.angle_alpha   90.00
_cell.angle_beta   90.00
_cell.angle_gamma   90.00
#
_symmetry.space_group_name_H-M   'P 1'
#
loop_
_entity.id
_entity.type
_entity.pdbx_description
1 polymer ?
#
loop_
_entity_poly.entity_id
_entity_poly.type
_entity_poly.pdbx_seq_one_letter_code
_entity_poly.pdbx_strand_id
1 'polypeptide(L)'
;MHKEIRDSEILKDIFTNYVYKIPQIRILILPTALTMIISRIMEVKVSEITQKVSILFIEGNEEKRFYLVFMYFIVALCSCLLIELQGFIFTGSVQRAFRVASKDTFKHFIMLDYHKYHSLGSGEIQSFINRKSRAVSEIIDVLAINFFPTILVILLTNIKIFYALGSVPTVIINLTLLVYSVVTIKVSIWRNNMRIKLNEANDKSTNTLYDSLSNFDTVLAFNNELLESERFDDTLKEVEKHSNNLWRSFYFLNFLQRVTFSMQTASIILFGAYGLFKGIYKNIF
;
A
#
# COMPACT_ATOMS: atom_id res chain seq x y z
N MET A 1 -33.23 -6.80 -1.28
CA MET A 1 -32.65 -6.24 -2.53
C MET A 1 -31.42 -5.42 -2.14
N HIS A 2 -30.27 -6.08 -1.99
CA HIS A 2 -29.02 -5.40 -1.64
C HIS A 2 -28.60 -4.53 -2.84
N LYS A 3 -28.74 -3.20 -2.71
CA LYS A 3 -28.01 -2.27 -3.58
C LYS A 3 -26.54 -2.55 -3.34
N GLU A 4 -25.81 -3.01 -4.35
CA GLU A 4 -24.35 -2.95 -4.36
C GLU A 4 -23.97 -1.49 -4.14
N ILE A 5 -23.57 -1.17 -2.90
CA ILE A 5 -23.04 0.15 -2.59
C ILE A 5 -21.75 0.24 -3.38
N ARG A 6 -21.68 1.18 -4.32
CA ARG A 6 -20.47 1.39 -5.11
C ARG A 6 -19.33 1.78 -4.17
N ASP A 7 -18.14 1.22 -4.38
CA ASP A 7 -16.94 1.56 -3.62
C ASP A 7 -16.66 3.08 -3.56
N SER A 8 -17.07 3.81 -4.61
CA SER A 8 -16.99 5.28 -4.65
C SER A 8 -17.89 5.99 -3.63
N GLU A 9 -19.06 5.42 -3.31
CA GLU A 9 -19.99 5.97 -2.33
C GLU A 9 -19.46 5.77 -0.91
N ILE A 10 -18.82 4.63 -0.63
CA ILE A 10 -18.14 4.34 0.64
C ILE A 10 -16.97 5.30 0.84
N LEU A 11 -16.13 5.50 -0.18
CA LEU A 11 -15.02 6.45 -0.12
C LEU A 11 -15.50 7.90 0.12
N LYS A 12 -16.57 8.32 -0.55
CA LYS A 12 -17.16 9.65 -0.36
C LYS A 12 -17.71 9.83 1.05
N ASP A 13 -18.36 8.80 1.59
CA ASP A 13 -18.86 8.79 2.97
C ASP A 13 -17.71 8.91 3.97
N ILE A 14 -16.62 8.15 3.77
CA ILE A 14 -15.43 8.22 4.63
C ILE A 14 -14.81 9.62 4.59
N PHE A 15 -14.64 10.21 3.41
CA PHE A 15 -14.13 11.57 3.27
C PHE A 15 -15.00 12.61 3.98
N THR A 16 -16.30 12.60 3.71
CA THR A 16 -17.21 13.63 4.24
C THR A 16 -17.47 13.47 5.73
N ASN A 17 -17.60 12.25 6.23
CA ASN A 17 -17.96 11.99 7.62
C ASN A 17 -16.77 11.81 8.56
N TYR A 18 -15.59 11.42 8.07
CA TYR A 18 -14.41 11.22 8.94
C TYR A 18 -13.29 12.20 8.66
N VAL A 19 -12.92 12.44 7.38
CA VAL A 19 -11.81 13.36 7.06
C VAL A 19 -12.17 14.82 7.38
N TYR A 20 -13.38 15.26 7.01
CA TYR A 20 -13.80 16.65 7.25
C TYR A 20 -14.27 16.93 8.69
N LYS A 21 -14.96 15.97 9.34
CA LYS A 21 -15.55 16.19 10.67
C LYS A 21 -14.55 16.05 11.81
N ILE A 22 -13.46 15.30 11.64
CA ILE A 22 -12.46 15.11 12.69
C ILE A 22 -11.44 16.27 12.64
N PRO A 23 -11.42 17.17 13.64
CA PRO A 23 -10.57 18.37 13.60
C PRO A 23 -9.08 18.03 13.60
N GLN A 24 -8.68 16.95 14.29
CA GLN A 24 -7.29 16.47 14.32
C GLN A 24 -6.80 16.09 12.92
N ILE A 25 -7.60 15.35 12.14
CA ILE A 25 -7.27 14.98 10.77
C ILE A 25 -7.13 16.23 9.90
N ARG A 26 -8.12 17.12 9.94
CA ARG A 26 -8.10 18.35 9.14
C ARG A 26 -6.87 19.23 9.40
N ILE A 27 -6.46 19.35 10.66
CA ILE A 27 -5.31 20.18 11.04
C ILE A 27 -4.00 19.49 10.68
N LEU A 28 -3.90 18.16 10.84
CA LEU A 28 -2.65 17.43 10.69
C LEU A 28 -2.37 16.96 9.26
N ILE A 29 -3.38 16.87 8.38
CA ILE A 29 -3.16 16.53 6.96
C ILE A 29 -2.15 17.47 6.29
N LEU A 30 -2.27 18.77 6.52
CA LEU A 30 -1.44 19.77 5.83
C LEU A 30 0.03 19.72 6.30
N PRO A 31 0.34 19.73 7.61
CA PRO A 31 1.69 19.47 8.10
C PRO A 31 2.28 18.14 7.59
N THR A 32 1.52 17.05 7.63
CA THR A 32 1.98 15.74 7.16
C THR A 32 2.30 15.76 5.65
N ALA A 33 1.44 16.39 4.84
CA ALA A 33 1.68 16.55 3.41
C ALA A 33 2.92 17.43 3.15
N LEU A 34 3.11 18.52 3.89
CA LEU A 34 4.29 19.37 3.77
C LEU A 34 5.57 18.62 4.16
N THR A 35 5.58 17.89 5.27
CA THR A 35 6.74 17.08 5.67
C THR A 35 7.08 16.05 4.62
N MET A 36 6.09 15.45 3.95
CA MET A 36 6.32 14.49 2.88
C MET A 36 6.89 15.14 1.62
N ILE A 37 6.41 16.32 1.23
CA ILE A 37 6.98 17.04 0.09
C ILE A 37 8.45 17.39 0.37
N ILE A 38 8.75 17.88 1.57
CA ILE A 38 10.12 18.21 1.98
C ILE A 38 10.99 16.95 2.00
N SER A 39 10.50 15.83 2.55
CA SER A 39 11.26 14.58 2.61
C SER A 39 11.63 14.07 1.22
N ARG A 40 10.70 14.14 0.26
CA ARG A 40 10.91 13.71 -1.14
C ARG A 40 11.83 14.66 -1.90
N ILE A 41 11.73 15.97 -1.66
CA ILE A 41 12.71 16.92 -2.20
C ILE A 41 14.12 16.60 -1.65
N MET A 42 14.23 16.24 -0.37
CA MET A 42 15.52 15.83 0.21
C MET A 42 16.03 14.54 -0.42
N GLU A 43 15.21 13.51 -0.62
CA GLU A 43 15.62 12.28 -1.34
C GLU A 43 16.15 12.60 -2.74
N VAL A 44 15.47 13.47 -3.48
CA VAL A 44 15.92 13.90 -4.81
C VAL A 44 17.26 14.64 -4.73
N LYS A 45 17.48 15.46 -3.69
CA LYS A 45 18.77 16.12 -3.44
C LYS A 45 19.86 15.11 -3.08
N VAL A 46 19.55 14.07 -2.30
CA VAL A 46 20.51 12.99 -2.00
C VAL A 46 21.03 12.39 -3.30
N SER A 47 20.12 12.05 -4.24
CA SER A 47 20.50 11.50 -5.54
C SER A 47 21.38 12.46 -6.38
N GLU A 48 21.09 13.76 -6.35
CA GLU A 48 21.91 14.77 -7.04
C GLU A 48 23.31 14.91 -6.41
N ILE A 49 23.41 14.85 -5.08
CA ILE A 49 24.70 14.85 -4.38
C ILE A 49 25.48 13.58 -4.73
N THR A 50 24.84 12.42 -4.78
CA THR A 50 25.51 11.16 -5.20
C THR A 50 26.12 11.29 -6.59
N GLN A 51 25.42 11.89 -7.55
CA GLN A 51 25.96 12.15 -8.89
C GLN A 51 27.20 13.06 -8.84
N LYS A 52 27.14 14.16 -8.08
CA LYS A 52 28.27 15.08 -7.91
C LYS A 52 29.46 14.42 -7.22
N VAL A 53 29.20 13.55 -6.24
CA VAL A 53 30.22 12.75 -5.57
C VAL A 53 30.91 11.84 -6.59
N SER A 54 30.17 11.17 -7.48
CA SER A 54 30.77 10.30 -8.51
C SER A 54 31.73 11.06 -9.45
N ILE A 55 31.39 12.29 -9.85
CA ILE A 55 32.22 13.12 -10.74
C ILE A 55 33.46 13.66 -9.99
N LEU A 56 33.25 14.22 -8.80
CA LEU A 56 34.30 14.89 -8.04
C LEU A 56 35.24 13.91 -7.30
N PHE A 57 34.89 12.63 -7.20
CA PHE A 57 35.80 11.61 -6.69
C PHE A 57 37.04 11.43 -7.59
N ILE A 58 36.90 11.69 -8.90
CA ILE A 58 37.97 11.50 -9.89
C ILE A 58 38.86 12.76 -9.96
N GLU A 59 38.27 13.97 -9.88
CA GLU A 59 38.98 15.24 -10.17
C GLU A 59 39.11 16.21 -8.97
N GLY A 60 38.50 15.90 -7.82
CA GLY A 60 38.35 16.86 -6.71
C GLY A 60 39.49 16.87 -5.69
N ASN A 61 39.68 18.02 -5.02
CA ASN A 61 40.59 18.22 -3.89
C ASN A 61 40.10 17.45 -2.63
N GLU A 62 41.00 16.97 -1.76
CA GLU A 62 40.64 16.09 -0.61
C GLU A 62 39.58 16.70 0.30
N GLU A 63 39.71 17.99 0.66
CA GLU A 63 38.74 18.68 1.52
C GLU A 63 37.33 18.76 0.92
N LYS A 64 37.23 18.95 -0.41
CA LYS A 64 35.94 18.99 -1.12
C LYS A 64 35.26 17.62 -1.13
N ARG A 65 36.04 16.53 -1.17
CA ARG A 65 35.51 15.15 -1.11
C ARG A 65 34.87 14.88 0.25
N PHE A 66 35.56 15.20 1.35
CA PHE A 66 35.04 15.04 2.70
C PHE A 66 33.78 15.89 2.94
N TYR A 67 33.78 17.15 2.49
CA TYR A 67 32.62 18.03 2.62
C TYR A 67 31.37 17.47 1.91
N LEU A 68 31.51 16.93 0.70
CA LEU A 68 30.38 16.37 -0.06
C LEU A 68 29.84 15.08 0.57
N VAL A 69 30.71 14.21 1.06
CA VAL A 69 30.29 12.98 1.77
C VAL A 69 29.56 13.35 3.07
N PHE A 70 30.04 14.36 3.79
CA PHE A 70 29.37 14.85 5.00
C PHE A 70 28.01 15.49 4.69
N MET A 71 27.92 16.30 3.63
CA MET A 71 26.64 16.85 3.15
C MET A 71 25.66 15.75 2.72
N TYR A 72 26.13 14.73 1.99
CA TYR A 72 25.32 13.56 1.65
C TYR A 72 24.75 12.91 2.92
N PHE A 73 25.59 12.66 3.93
CA PHE A 73 25.17 12.05 5.18
C PHE A 73 24.11 12.87 5.91
N ILE A 74 24.31 14.19 6.05
CA ILE A 74 23.32 15.08 6.70
C ILE A 74 22.00 15.09 5.93
N VAL A 75 22.03 15.27 4.60
CA VAL A 75 20.81 15.35 3.80
C VAL A 75 20.06 14.00 3.81
N ALA A 76 20.77 12.88 3.76
CA ALA A 76 20.20 11.54 3.87
C ALA A 76 19.57 11.30 5.25
N LEU A 77 20.24 11.71 6.33
CA LEU A 77 19.73 11.59 7.69
C LEU A 77 18.47 12.46 7.88
N CYS A 78 18.49 13.71 7.43
CA CYS A 78 17.32 14.58 7.44
C CYS A 78 16.15 14.01 6.63
N SER A 79 16.43 13.44 5.44
CA SER A 79 15.41 12.79 4.62
C SER A 79 14.75 11.63 5.37
N CYS A 80 15.55 10.73 5.96
CA CYS A 80 15.07 9.61 6.77
C CYS A 80 14.20 10.07 7.94
N LEU A 81 14.67 11.08 8.70
CA LEU A 81 13.89 11.63 9.82
C LEU A 81 12.53 12.19 9.38
N LEU A 82 12.48 12.91 8.25
CA LEU A 82 11.22 13.50 7.77
C LEU A 82 10.23 12.43 7.27
N ILE A 83 10.73 11.32 6.71
CA ILE A 83 9.91 10.18 6.27
C ILE A 83 9.26 9.47 7.48
N GLU A 84 9.96 9.37 8.60
CA GLU A 84 9.36 8.76 9.81
C GLU A 84 8.47 9.75 10.57
N LEU A 85 8.83 11.04 10.55
CA LEU A 85 8.09 12.09 11.25
C LEU A 85 6.64 12.22 10.76
N GLN A 86 6.39 12.02 9.46
CA GLN A 86 5.01 12.03 8.91
C GLN A 86 4.11 10.97 9.57
N GLY A 87 4.61 9.74 9.75
CA GLY A 87 3.87 8.66 10.39
C GLY A 87 3.68 8.92 11.88
N PHE A 88 4.74 9.42 12.54
CA PHE A 88 4.70 9.80 13.94
C PHE A 88 3.66 10.90 14.23
N ILE A 89 3.59 11.94 13.39
CA ILE A 89 2.61 13.03 13.54
C ILE A 89 1.19 12.52 13.26
N PHE A 90 1.02 11.67 12.24
CA PHE A 90 -0.31 11.29 11.76
C PHE A 90 -0.96 10.13 12.53
N THR A 91 -0.20 9.30 13.23
CA THR A 91 -0.73 8.12 13.97
C THR A 91 -1.88 8.48 14.92
N GLY A 92 -1.79 9.62 15.63
CA GLY A 92 -2.85 10.09 16.52
C GLY A 92 -4.18 10.35 15.79
N SER A 93 -4.12 10.84 14.55
CA SER A 93 -5.28 11.08 13.69
C SER A 93 -5.94 9.77 13.23
N VAL A 94 -5.13 8.77 12.88
CA VAL A 94 -5.60 7.43 12.48
C VAL A 94 -6.30 6.74 13.64
N GLN A 95 -5.70 6.76 14.84
CA GLN A 95 -6.31 6.18 16.04
C GLN A 95 -7.59 6.93 16.43
N ARG A 96 -7.64 8.25 16.24
CA ARG A 96 -8.87 9.03 16.43
C ARG A 96 -9.96 8.60 15.47
N ALA A 97 -9.64 8.39 14.18
CA ALA A 97 -10.59 7.91 13.20
C ALA A 97 -11.19 6.56 13.61
N PHE A 98 -10.34 5.60 14.01
CA PHE A 98 -10.78 4.31 14.52
C PHE A 98 -11.76 4.45 15.69
N ARG A 99 -11.43 5.32 16.66
CA ARG A 99 -12.25 5.56 17.84
C ARG A 99 -13.62 6.15 17.50
N VAL A 100 -13.65 7.12 16.59
CA VAL A 100 -14.91 7.76 16.15
C VAL A 100 -15.75 6.78 15.34
N ALA A 101 -15.15 6.05 14.40
CA ALA A 101 -15.83 5.04 13.60
C ALA A 101 -16.42 3.92 14.46
N SER A 102 -15.68 3.48 15.49
CA SER A 102 -16.15 2.48 16.45
C SER A 102 -17.35 2.98 17.24
N LYS A 103 -17.27 4.22 17.75
CA LYS A 103 -18.38 4.85 18.48
C LYS A 103 -19.63 5.00 17.60
N ASP A 104 -19.48 5.49 16.37
CA ASP A 104 -20.60 5.74 15.47
C ASP A 104 -21.26 4.44 15.00
N THR A 105 -20.45 3.42 14.71
CA THR A 105 -20.95 2.09 14.32
C THR A 105 -21.66 1.42 15.49
N PHE A 106 -21.09 1.48 16.70
CA PHE A 106 -21.74 0.99 17.91
C PHE A 106 -23.08 1.70 18.17
N LYS A 107 -23.11 3.03 18.06
CA LYS A 107 -24.33 3.83 18.20
C LYS A 107 -25.39 3.38 17.19
N HIS A 108 -25.01 3.10 15.94
CA HIS A 108 -25.92 2.60 14.93
C HIS A 108 -26.57 1.28 15.33
N PHE A 109 -25.80 0.30 15.86
CA PHE A 109 -26.35 -0.98 16.29
C PHE A 109 -27.29 -0.86 17.49
N ILE A 110 -26.98 -0.03 18.48
CA ILE A 110 -27.87 0.18 19.64
C ILE A 110 -29.18 0.88 19.26
N MET A 111 -29.17 1.65 18.18
CA MET A 111 -30.36 2.34 17.65
C MET A 111 -31.17 1.49 16.67
N LEU A 112 -30.80 0.23 16.42
CA LEU A 112 -31.57 -0.67 15.56
C LEU A 112 -32.89 -1.11 16.22
N ASP A 113 -33.88 -1.37 15.38
CA ASP A 113 -35.14 -1.97 15.80
C ASP A 113 -34.88 -3.32 16.52
N TYR A 114 -35.65 -3.61 17.57
CA TYR A 114 -35.50 -4.81 18.41
C TYR A 114 -35.35 -6.11 17.59
N HIS A 115 -36.19 -6.28 16.55
CA HIS A 115 -36.14 -7.45 15.67
C HIS A 115 -34.86 -7.55 14.85
N LYS A 116 -34.31 -6.44 14.35
CA LYS A 116 -33.05 -6.42 13.60
C LYS A 116 -31.87 -6.69 14.51
N TYR A 117 -31.87 -6.12 15.72
CA TYR A 117 -30.82 -6.35 16.70
C TYR A 117 -30.74 -7.83 17.11
N HIS A 118 -31.88 -8.46 17.40
CA HIS A 118 -31.93 -9.88 17.80
C HIS A 118 -31.70 -10.86 16.66
N SER A 119 -31.77 -10.40 15.40
CA SER A 119 -31.39 -11.22 14.24
C SER A 119 -29.88 -11.36 14.06
N LEU A 120 -29.08 -10.60 14.82
CA LEU A 120 -27.62 -10.57 14.73
C LEU A 120 -27.00 -11.10 16.03
N GLY A 121 -25.97 -11.94 15.91
CA GLY A 121 -25.22 -12.42 17.08
C GLY A 121 -24.36 -11.32 17.71
N SER A 122 -24.17 -11.33 19.03
CA SER A 122 -23.31 -10.34 19.72
C SER A 122 -21.85 -10.36 19.22
N GLY A 123 -21.31 -11.55 18.91
CA GLY A 123 -19.99 -11.70 18.29
C GLY A 123 -19.93 -11.19 16.84
N GLU A 124 -21.03 -11.33 16.09
CA GLU A 124 -21.15 -10.80 14.72
C GLU A 124 -21.13 -9.26 14.74
N ILE A 125 -21.90 -8.65 15.65
CA ILE A 125 -21.92 -7.20 15.87
C ILE A 125 -20.53 -6.69 16.27
N GLN A 126 -19.86 -7.36 17.23
CA GLN A 126 -18.50 -6.99 17.66
C GLN A 126 -17.50 -7.05 16.50
N SER A 127 -17.52 -8.13 15.73
CA SER A 127 -16.65 -8.31 14.56
C SER A 127 -16.91 -7.25 13.50
N PHE A 128 -18.19 -6.93 13.25
CA PHE A 128 -18.57 -5.89 12.29
C PHE A 128 -18.07 -4.50 12.71
N ILE A 129 -18.26 -4.12 13.98
CA ILE A 129 -17.76 -2.85 14.50
C ILE A 129 -16.24 -2.78 14.32
N ASN A 130 -15.50 -3.82 14.72
CA ASN A 130 -14.05 -3.82 14.63
C ASN A 130 -13.56 -3.75 13.17
N ARG A 131 -14.12 -4.57 12.27
CA ARG A 131 -13.76 -4.59 10.84
C ARG A 131 -14.06 -3.25 10.16
N LYS A 132 -15.25 -2.69 10.38
CA LYS A 132 -15.64 -1.41 9.77
C LYS A 132 -14.75 -0.28 10.25
N SER A 133 -14.54 -0.17 11.57
CA SER A 133 -13.70 0.88 12.14
C SER A 133 -12.25 0.79 11.69
N ARG A 134 -11.72 -0.42 11.62
CA ARG A 134 -10.37 -0.67 11.12
C ARG A 134 -10.23 -0.27 9.65
N ALA A 135 -11.17 -0.66 8.80
CA ALA A 135 -11.18 -0.27 7.39
C ALA A 135 -11.22 1.26 7.23
N VAL A 136 -12.04 1.97 8.03
CA VAL A 136 -12.08 3.45 8.00
C VAL A 136 -10.74 4.05 8.38
N SER A 137 -10.11 3.59 9.46
CA SER A 137 -8.80 4.11 9.88
C SER A 137 -7.69 3.81 8.87
N GLU A 138 -7.67 2.60 8.30
CA GLU A 138 -6.69 2.18 7.30
C GLU A 138 -6.83 2.99 6.01
N ILE A 139 -8.06 3.26 5.56
CA ILE A 139 -8.31 4.10 4.38
C ILE A 139 -7.77 5.53 4.62
N ILE A 140 -8.04 6.11 5.79
CA ILE A 140 -7.53 7.45 6.13
C ILE A 140 -6.01 7.48 6.17
N ASP A 141 -5.40 6.46 6.77
CA ASP A 141 -3.94 6.31 6.85
C ASP A 141 -3.31 6.24 5.46
N VAL A 142 -3.81 5.33 4.61
CA VAL A 142 -3.33 5.18 3.22
C VAL A 142 -3.53 6.45 2.40
N LEU A 143 -4.68 7.11 2.53
CA LEU A 143 -4.97 8.31 1.74
C LEU A 143 -4.07 9.48 2.13
N ALA A 144 -3.92 9.73 3.43
CA ALA A 144 -3.20 10.89 3.94
C ALA A 144 -1.68 10.73 3.84
N ILE A 145 -1.15 9.54 4.19
CA ILE A 145 0.30 9.30 4.23
C ILE A 145 0.85 8.89 2.87
N ASN A 146 0.10 8.10 2.09
CA ASN A 146 0.62 7.54 0.84
C ASN A 146 0.00 8.21 -0.39
N PHE A 147 -1.32 8.19 -0.53
CA PHE A 147 -1.98 8.53 -1.80
C PHE A 147 -1.80 9.98 -2.22
N PHE A 148 -2.28 10.94 -1.39
CA PHE A 148 -2.22 12.37 -1.75
C PHE A 148 -0.79 12.87 -1.95
N PRO A 149 0.15 12.57 -1.04
CA PRO A 149 1.50 13.07 -1.24
C PRO A 149 2.20 12.42 -2.44
N THR A 150 1.93 11.14 -2.74
CA THR A 150 2.50 10.48 -3.93
C THR A 150 2.05 11.17 -5.21
N ILE A 151 0.79 11.58 -5.33
CA ILE A 151 0.31 12.36 -6.48
C ILE A 151 1.08 13.67 -6.63
N LEU A 152 1.23 14.43 -5.53
CA LEU A 152 1.98 15.69 -5.54
C LEU A 152 3.44 15.49 -5.96
N VAL A 153 4.08 14.45 -5.44
CA VAL A 153 5.47 14.11 -5.76
C VAL A 153 5.61 13.71 -7.23
N ILE A 154 4.68 12.90 -7.77
CA ILE A 154 4.66 12.54 -9.19
C ILE A 154 4.54 13.79 -10.06
N LEU A 155 3.66 14.73 -9.71
CA LEU A 155 3.49 15.99 -10.45
C LEU A 155 4.77 16.84 -10.43
N LEU A 156 5.36 17.06 -9.25
CA LEU A 156 6.60 17.83 -9.10
C LEU A 156 7.78 17.19 -9.84
N THR A 157 7.89 15.87 -9.76
CA THR A 157 8.94 15.09 -10.43
C THR A 157 8.79 15.18 -11.94
N ASN A 158 7.57 15.08 -12.46
CA ASN A 158 7.29 15.24 -13.88
C ASN A 158 7.72 16.62 -14.41
N ILE A 159 7.42 17.69 -13.67
CA ILE A 159 7.85 19.05 -14.02
C ILE A 159 9.38 19.12 -14.05
N LYS A 160 10.06 18.62 -13.02
CA LYS A 160 11.53 18.63 -12.94
C LYS A 160 12.17 17.87 -14.11
N ILE A 161 11.65 16.69 -14.44
CA ILE A 161 12.17 15.86 -15.53
C ILE A 161 11.93 16.51 -16.89
N PHE A 162 10.75 17.12 -17.10
CA PHE A 162 10.45 17.83 -18.33
C PHE A 162 11.44 18.96 -18.60
N TYR A 163 11.78 19.76 -17.59
CA TYR A 163 12.78 20.82 -17.73
C TYR A 163 14.21 20.30 -17.87
N ALA A 164 14.56 19.18 -17.23
CA ALA A 164 15.92 18.65 -17.26
C ALA A 164 16.24 17.85 -18.53
N LEU A 165 15.33 16.96 -18.96
CA LEU A 165 15.56 15.97 -20.01
C LEU A 165 14.67 16.18 -21.25
N GLY A 166 13.69 17.09 -21.19
CA GLY A 166 12.75 17.36 -22.27
C GLY A 166 11.50 16.47 -22.23
N SER A 167 10.68 16.57 -23.28
CA SER A 167 9.36 15.94 -23.33
C SER A 167 9.39 14.41 -23.48
N VAL A 168 10.34 13.87 -24.25
CA VAL A 168 10.37 12.43 -24.59
C VAL A 168 10.55 11.54 -23.34
N PRO A 169 11.55 11.78 -22.47
CA PRO A 169 11.70 10.97 -21.25
C PRO A 169 10.52 11.11 -20.29
N THR A 170 9.94 12.31 -20.17
CA THR A 170 8.73 12.55 -19.37
C THR A 170 7.55 11.70 -19.85
N VAL A 171 7.33 11.62 -21.17
CA VAL A 171 6.26 10.78 -21.75
C VAL A 171 6.49 9.30 -21.44
N ILE A 172 7.74 8.81 -21.59
CA ILE A 172 8.08 7.41 -21.28
C ILE A 172 7.76 7.07 -19.82
N ILE A 173 8.12 7.96 -18.88
CA ILE A 173 7.86 7.76 -17.45
C ILE A 173 6.36 7.72 -17.17
N ASN A 174 5.59 8.69 -17.68
CA ASN A 174 4.14 8.71 -17.48
C ASN A 174 3.43 7.50 -18.10
N LEU A 175 3.86 7.09 -19.31
CA LEU A 175 3.32 5.89 -19.95
C LEU A 175 3.61 4.65 -19.09
N THR A 176 4.82 4.55 -18.53
CA THR A 176 5.18 3.43 -17.66
C THR A 176 4.33 3.42 -16.39
N LEU A 177 4.14 4.58 -15.74
CA LEU A 177 3.28 4.73 -14.57
C LEU A 177 1.84 4.32 -14.87
N LEU A 178 1.31 4.69 -16.05
CA LEU A 178 -0.03 4.32 -16.50
C LEU A 178 -0.13 2.81 -16.69
N VAL A 179 0.79 2.21 -17.44
CA VAL A 179 0.82 0.75 -17.68
C VAL A 179 0.93 -0.01 -16.36
N TYR A 180 1.87 0.39 -15.49
CA TYR A 180 2.04 -0.19 -14.16
C TYR A 180 0.73 -0.13 -13.35
N SER A 181 0.07 1.04 -13.32
CA SER A 181 -1.16 1.24 -12.55
C SER A 181 -2.31 0.39 -13.08
N VAL A 182 -2.53 0.38 -14.40
CA VAL A 182 -3.63 -0.39 -15.02
C VAL A 182 -3.43 -1.89 -14.83
N VAL A 183 -2.22 -2.40 -15.06
CA VAL A 183 -1.89 -3.82 -14.87
C VAL A 183 -2.07 -4.20 -13.41
N THR A 184 -1.52 -3.41 -12.49
CA THR A 184 -1.60 -3.67 -11.05
C THR A 184 -3.04 -3.68 -10.56
N ILE A 185 -3.86 -2.70 -10.95
CA ILE A 185 -5.27 -2.62 -10.54
C ILE A 185 -6.06 -3.81 -11.09
N LYS A 186 -5.95 -4.13 -12.38
CA LYS A 186 -6.68 -5.25 -13.00
C LYS A 186 -6.33 -6.58 -12.33
N VAL A 187 -5.03 -6.83 -12.12
CA VAL A 187 -4.57 -8.07 -11.48
C VAL A 187 -4.98 -8.09 -9.99
N SER A 188 -4.95 -6.94 -9.31
CA SER A 188 -5.38 -6.86 -7.90
C SER A 188 -6.87 -7.22 -7.74
N ILE A 189 -7.74 -6.69 -8.61
CA ILE A 189 -9.17 -7.03 -8.63
C ILE A 189 -9.37 -8.52 -8.88
N TRP A 190 -8.65 -9.10 -9.84
CA TRP A 190 -8.73 -10.53 -10.11
C TRP A 190 -8.23 -11.39 -8.94
N ARG A 191 -7.13 -10.99 -8.29
CA ARG A 191 -6.59 -11.67 -7.09
C ARG A 191 -7.52 -11.56 -5.89
N ASN A 192 -8.36 -10.52 -5.80
CA ASN A 192 -9.36 -10.43 -4.75
C ASN A 192 -10.33 -11.61 -4.81
N ASN A 193 -10.77 -12.00 -6.01
CA ASN A 193 -11.63 -13.18 -6.19
C ASN A 193 -10.93 -14.48 -5.79
N MET A 194 -9.61 -14.59 -5.98
CA MET A 194 -8.83 -15.74 -5.49
C MET A 194 -8.75 -15.77 -3.96
N ARG A 195 -8.62 -14.60 -3.31
CA ARG A 195 -8.64 -14.49 -1.85
C ARG A 195 -9.97 -14.92 -1.26
N ILE A 196 -11.08 -14.57 -1.91
CA ILE A 196 -12.42 -15.00 -1.47
C ILE A 196 -12.50 -16.53 -1.46
N LYS A 197 -12.09 -17.20 -2.55
CA LYS A 197 -12.08 -18.68 -2.62
C LYS A 197 -11.15 -19.32 -1.59
N LEU A 198 -9.98 -18.72 -1.34
CA LEU A 198 -9.07 -19.20 -0.31
C LEU A 198 -9.69 -19.08 1.09
N ASN A 199 -10.38 -17.96 1.38
CA ASN A 199 -11.06 -17.78 2.66
C ASN A 199 -12.19 -18.80 2.84
N GLU A 200 -13.01 -19.05 1.81
CA GLU A 200 -14.06 -20.08 1.85
C GLU A 200 -13.48 -21.48 2.14
N ALA A 201 -12.34 -21.84 1.53
CA ALA A 201 -11.66 -23.10 1.80
C ALA A 201 -11.09 -23.16 3.24
N ASN A 202 -10.52 -22.06 3.73
CA ASN A 202 -10.03 -21.94 5.11
C ASN A 202 -11.15 -22.06 6.14
N ASP A 203 -12.30 -21.43 5.89
CA ASP A 203 -13.47 -21.52 6.76
C ASP A 203 -13.97 -22.97 6.86
N LYS A 204 -14.03 -23.68 5.72
CA LYS A 204 -14.40 -25.10 5.70
C LYS A 204 -13.39 -25.99 6.46
N SER A 205 -12.09 -25.76 6.28
CA SER A 205 -11.04 -26.50 6.99
C SER A 205 -11.10 -26.21 8.50
N THR A 206 -11.32 -24.96 8.89
CA THR A 206 -11.45 -24.54 10.30
C THR A 206 -12.67 -25.17 10.95
N ASN A 207 -13.81 -25.21 10.27
CA ASN A 207 -15.01 -25.89 10.77
C ASN A 207 -14.78 -27.39 10.94
N THR A 208 -14.11 -28.03 9.98
CA THR A 208 -13.77 -29.47 10.07
C THR A 208 -12.87 -29.74 11.28
N LEU A 209 -11.84 -28.93 11.49
CA LEU A 209 -10.97 -29.03 12.67
C LEU A 209 -11.77 -28.86 13.98
N TYR A 210 -12.65 -27.87 14.03
CA TYR A 210 -13.50 -27.64 15.20
C TYR A 210 -14.38 -28.85 15.51
N ASP A 211 -15.01 -29.43 14.49
CA ASP A 211 -15.86 -30.63 14.64
C ASP A 211 -15.04 -31.83 15.14
N SER A 212 -13.84 -32.05 14.61
CA SER A 212 -12.96 -33.14 15.05
C SER A 212 -12.53 -32.96 16.51
N LEU A 213 -12.18 -31.73 16.92
CA LEU A 213 -11.77 -31.43 18.30
C LEU A 213 -12.94 -31.50 19.28
N SER A 214 -14.12 -31.03 18.88
CA SER A 214 -15.32 -31.09 19.73
C SER A 214 -15.80 -32.53 19.95
N ASN A 215 -15.53 -33.43 19.00
CA ASN A 215 -15.92 -34.84 19.07
C ASN A 215 -14.73 -35.77 19.37
N PHE A 216 -13.68 -35.24 20.02
CA PHE A 216 -12.45 -35.96 20.31
C PHE A 216 -12.68 -37.31 21.01
N ASP A 217 -13.55 -37.34 22.02
CA ASP A 217 -13.87 -38.57 22.76
C ASP A 217 -14.52 -39.63 21.86
N THR A 218 -15.30 -39.22 20.85
CA THR A 218 -15.90 -40.14 19.88
C THR A 218 -14.85 -40.71 18.95
N VAL A 219 -13.91 -39.88 18.47
CA VAL A 219 -12.81 -40.33 17.61
C VAL A 219 -11.96 -41.39 18.33
N LEU A 220 -11.63 -41.16 19.61
CA LEU A 220 -10.93 -42.14 20.44
C LEU A 220 -11.76 -43.40 20.70
N ALA A 221 -13.05 -43.27 21.01
CA ALA A 221 -13.91 -44.42 21.32
C ALA A 221 -14.01 -45.42 20.15
N PHE A 222 -13.87 -44.94 18.91
CA PHE A 222 -13.91 -45.75 17.71
C PHE A 222 -12.53 -46.03 17.07
N ASN A 223 -11.41 -45.57 17.67
CA ASN A 223 -10.05 -45.67 17.10
C ASN A 223 -9.97 -45.15 15.64
N ASN A 224 -10.57 -44.00 15.37
CA ASN A 224 -10.69 -43.40 14.03
C ASN A 224 -9.70 -42.25 13.79
N GLU A 225 -8.60 -42.17 14.55
CA GLU A 225 -7.67 -41.03 14.52
C GLU A 225 -7.06 -40.83 13.12
N LEU A 226 -6.67 -41.92 12.45
CA LEU A 226 -6.11 -41.87 11.11
C LEU A 226 -7.14 -41.40 10.08
N LEU A 227 -8.37 -41.90 10.16
CA LEU A 227 -9.46 -41.53 9.27
C LEU A 227 -9.79 -40.04 9.40
N GLU A 228 -9.87 -39.53 10.62
CA GLU A 228 -10.18 -38.11 10.86
C GLU A 228 -9.01 -37.21 10.43
N SER A 229 -7.76 -37.68 10.60
CA SER A 229 -6.58 -37.00 10.08
C SER A 229 -6.58 -36.92 8.54
N GLU A 230 -6.92 -38.00 7.83
CA GLU A 230 -7.01 -38.01 6.37
C GLU A 230 -8.13 -37.09 5.88
N ARG A 231 -9.29 -37.11 6.56
CA ARG A 231 -10.41 -36.21 6.27
C ARG A 231 -10.02 -34.74 6.44
N PHE A 232 -9.25 -34.41 7.49
CA PHE A 232 -8.74 -33.06 7.68
C PHE A 232 -7.73 -32.67 6.60
N ASP A 233 -6.79 -33.57 6.26
CA ASP A 233 -5.82 -33.37 5.18
C ASP A 233 -6.50 -33.09 3.83
N ASP A 234 -7.60 -33.79 3.51
CA ASP A 234 -8.38 -33.54 2.29
C ASP A 234 -8.95 -32.11 2.23
N THR A 235 -9.30 -31.51 3.37
CA THR A 235 -9.69 -30.09 3.41
C THR A 235 -8.50 -29.16 3.19
N LEU A 236 -7.32 -29.54 3.70
CA LEU A 236 -6.09 -28.77 3.53
C LEU A 236 -5.59 -28.78 2.08
N LYS A 237 -5.81 -29.86 1.32
CA LYS A 237 -5.46 -29.92 -0.11
C LYS A 237 -6.10 -28.79 -0.93
N GLU A 238 -7.37 -28.47 -0.69
CA GLU A 238 -8.05 -27.36 -1.39
C GLU A 238 -7.54 -25.98 -0.92
N VAL A 239 -7.25 -25.83 0.38
CA VAL A 239 -6.59 -24.62 0.92
C VAL A 239 -5.23 -24.42 0.24
N GLU A 240 -4.42 -25.47 0.17
CA GLU A 240 -3.09 -25.44 -0.44
C GLU A 240 -3.17 -25.04 -1.91
N LYS A 241 -4.07 -25.66 -2.67
CA LYS A 241 -4.31 -25.33 -4.08
C LYS A 241 -4.72 -23.88 -4.31
N HIS A 242 -5.66 -23.36 -3.51
CA HIS A 242 -6.08 -21.96 -3.63
C HIS A 242 -4.97 -20.98 -3.19
N SER A 243 -4.23 -21.33 -2.14
CA SER A 243 -3.09 -20.56 -1.64
C SER A 243 -1.98 -20.49 -2.69
N ASN A 244 -1.61 -21.63 -3.28
CA ASN A 244 -0.62 -21.74 -4.35
C ASN A 244 -0.98 -20.86 -5.54
N ASN A 245 -2.25 -20.85 -5.97
CA ASN A 245 -2.71 -19.97 -7.05
C ASN A 245 -2.59 -18.49 -6.70
N LEU A 246 -2.96 -18.10 -5.48
CA LEU A 246 -2.85 -16.72 -5.00
C LEU A 246 -1.38 -16.25 -4.94
N TRP A 247 -0.47 -17.10 -4.46
CA TRP A 247 0.96 -16.81 -4.38
C TRP A 247 1.64 -16.80 -5.75
N ARG A 248 1.35 -17.76 -6.62
CA ARG A 248 1.86 -17.75 -8.01
C ARG A 248 1.44 -16.47 -8.74
N SER A 249 0.19 -16.03 -8.56
CA SER A 249 -0.27 -14.76 -9.11
C SER A 249 0.49 -13.55 -8.53
N PHE A 250 0.82 -13.56 -7.22
CA PHE A 250 1.64 -12.52 -6.60
C PHE A 250 3.03 -12.42 -7.26
N TYR A 251 3.73 -13.55 -7.43
CA TYR A 251 5.04 -13.56 -8.07
C TYR A 251 4.97 -13.13 -9.53
N PHE A 252 3.95 -13.57 -10.28
CA PHE A 252 3.74 -13.15 -11.65
C PHE A 252 3.51 -11.63 -11.77
N LEU A 253 2.70 -11.04 -10.89
CA LEU A 253 2.51 -9.59 -10.84
C LEU A 253 3.83 -8.86 -10.55
N ASN A 254 4.58 -9.30 -9.53
CA ASN A 254 5.86 -8.70 -9.20
C ASN A 254 6.87 -8.78 -10.36
N PHE A 255 6.87 -9.89 -11.10
CA PHE A 255 7.67 -10.04 -12.30
C PHE A 255 7.28 -9.01 -13.37
N LEU A 256 5.98 -8.88 -13.69
CA LEU A 256 5.49 -7.89 -14.67
C LEU A 256 5.85 -6.46 -14.26
N GLN A 257 5.71 -6.12 -12.98
CA GLN A 257 6.08 -4.82 -12.44
C GLN A 257 7.59 -4.54 -12.60
N ARG A 258 8.44 -5.52 -12.25
CA ARG A 258 9.90 -5.40 -12.42
C ARG A 258 10.28 -5.22 -13.88
N VAL A 259 9.73 -6.04 -14.78
CA VAL A 259 9.98 -5.93 -16.23
C VAL A 259 9.57 -4.55 -16.75
N THR A 260 8.41 -4.04 -16.33
CA THR A 260 7.90 -2.73 -16.73
C THR A 260 8.89 -1.61 -16.36
N PHE A 261 9.37 -1.58 -15.11
CA PHE A 261 10.36 -0.59 -14.67
C PHE A 261 11.77 -0.79 -15.27
N SER A 262 12.18 -2.04 -15.52
CA SER A 262 13.44 -2.34 -16.21
C SER A 262 13.43 -1.85 -17.65
N MET A 263 12.32 -2.07 -18.38
CA MET A 263 12.14 -1.55 -19.74
C MET A 263 12.13 -0.02 -19.78
N GLN A 264 11.47 0.63 -18.82
CA GLN A 264 11.50 2.09 -18.68
C GLN A 264 12.93 2.61 -18.50
N THR A 265 13.66 2.05 -17.53
CA THR A 265 15.04 2.46 -17.23
C THR A 265 15.95 2.27 -18.45
N ALA A 266 15.87 1.11 -19.11
CA ALA A 266 16.64 0.84 -20.32
C ALA A 266 16.32 1.84 -21.45
N SER A 267 15.04 2.18 -21.64
CA SER A 267 14.61 3.15 -22.65
C SER A 267 15.15 4.56 -22.38
N ILE A 268 15.13 5.00 -21.12
CA ILE A 268 15.67 6.31 -20.72
C ILE A 268 17.19 6.37 -20.92
N ILE A 269 17.91 5.30 -20.54
CA ILE A 269 19.36 5.22 -20.74
C ILE A 269 19.72 5.25 -22.23
N LEU A 270 19.02 4.49 -23.07
CA LEU A 270 19.24 4.49 -24.52
C LEU A 270 18.99 5.87 -25.13
N PHE A 271 17.93 6.57 -24.69
CA PHE A 271 17.65 7.93 -25.14
C PHE A 271 18.73 8.92 -24.69
N GLY A 272 19.20 8.82 -23.44
CA GLY A 272 20.30 9.62 -22.92
C GLY A 272 21.60 9.38 -23.69
N ALA A 273 21.96 8.13 -23.97
CA ALA A 273 23.11 7.75 -24.76
C ALA A 273 23.01 8.32 -26.18
N TYR A 274 21.86 8.18 -26.84
CA TYR A 274 21.63 8.75 -28.17
C TYR A 274 21.77 10.28 -28.19
N GLY A 275 21.22 10.96 -27.19
CA GLY A 275 21.30 12.42 -27.07
C GLY A 275 22.73 12.92 -26.79
N LEU A 276 23.54 12.14 -26.08
CA LEU A 276 24.99 12.37 -25.93
C LEU A 276 25.71 12.21 -27.26
N PHE A 277 25.49 11.11 -27.99
CA PHE A 277 26.16 10.85 -29.27
C PHE A 277 25.83 11.87 -30.36
N LYS A 278 24.62 12.44 -30.35
CA LYS A 278 24.22 13.54 -31.26
C LYS A 278 24.64 14.94 -30.79
N GLY A 279 25.24 15.08 -29.61
CA GLY A 279 25.71 16.36 -29.07
C GLY A 279 24.59 17.32 -28.63
N ILE A 280 23.37 16.83 -28.43
CA ILE A 280 22.19 17.64 -28.04
C ILE A 280 22.24 17.98 -26.54
N TYR A 281 22.79 17.09 -25.71
CA TYR A 281 22.94 17.29 -24.27
C TYR A 281 24.41 17.53 -23.89
N LYS A 282 24.97 18.68 -24.27
CA LYS A 282 26.37 19.03 -23.97
C LYS A 282 26.62 19.49 -22.52
N ASN A 283 25.56 19.71 -21.73
CA ASN A 283 25.60 20.34 -20.39
C ASN A 283 24.83 19.58 -19.29
N ILE A 284 24.57 18.27 -19.43
CA ILE A 284 23.85 17.48 -18.40
C ILE A 284 24.80 16.67 -17.48
N PHE A 285 26.11 16.69 -17.78
CA PHE A 285 27.13 16.04 -16.95
C PHE A 285 28.01 17.08 -16.26
#